data_AF-A0A6H2A2S5-F1
#
_entry.id   AF-A0A6H2A2S5-F1
#
_cell.length_a   1.000
_cell.length_b   1.000
_cell.length_c   1.000
_cell.angle_alpha   90.00
_cell.angle_beta   90.00
_cell.angle_gamma   90.00
#
_symmetry.space_group_name_H-M   'P 1'
#
loop_
_entity.id
_entity.type
_entity.pdbx_description
1 polymer ?
#
loop_
_entity_poly.entity_id
_entity_poly.type
_entity_poly.pdbx_seq_one_letter_code
_entity_poly.pdbx_strand_id
1 'polypeptide(L)'
;MGEELVLCDGLHRVQEAISLGESAISVVVIPGDMVDVLTKNIFLDHLRGKTPASQMVKVIKTLYQVYNLDPDQIKEKTGLTRDYIEKLIKISLASPSVQEALDQGVIGVGHAFELSRLPYAIQQEELIAKHQVYRFPIKDLREFVDTTLREMQNIAEAGPATVVTGPRPVATYHCEGCKDEIEPRYLRPVMLCPDCFGEVWRLGKAREPVPEKSEDKTPTP
;
A
#
# COMPACT_ATOMS: atom_id res chain seq x y z
N MET A 1 35.63 36.79 1.90
CA MET A 1 34.56 35.79 1.75
C MET A 1 35.26 34.45 1.75
N GLY A 2 35.04 33.62 2.78
CA GLY A 2 35.71 32.32 2.89
C GLY A 2 35.12 31.34 1.89
N GLU A 3 35.97 30.56 1.23
CA GLU A 3 35.54 29.44 0.41
C GLU A 3 34.95 28.36 1.33
N GLU A 4 33.69 27.97 1.10
CA GLU A 4 33.03 26.90 1.84
C GLU A 4 33.47 25.55 1.26
N LEU A 5 34.10 24.72 2.09
CA LEU A 5 34.52 23.37 1.70
C LEU A 5 33.46 22.37 2.11
N VAL A 6 32.87 21.70 1.12
CA VAL A 6 31.87 20.65 1.33
C VAL A 6 32.50 19.28 1.10
N LEU A 7 32.30 18.37 2.05
CA LEU A 7 32.79 17.00 1.93
C LEU A 7 32.01 16.23 0.85
N CYS A 8 32.71 15.71 -0.16
CA CYS A 8 32.12 14.93 -1.24
C CYS A 8 32.12 13.41 -0.99
N ASP A 9 33.22 12.87 -0.46
CA ASP A 9 33.42 11.44 -0.18
C ASP A 9 34.42 11.25 0.98
N GLY A 10 34.35 10.12 1.67
CA GLY A 10 35.32 9.75 2.72
C GLY A 10 34.92 10.15 4.14
N LEU A 11 33.61 10.25 4.43
CA LEU A 11 33.11 10.58 5.78
C LEU A 11 33.75 9.74 6.89
N HIS A 12 33.86 8.42 6.69
CA HIS A 12 34.50 7.52 7.65
C HIS A 12 35.97 7.86 7.91
N ARG A 13 36.73 8.22 6.86
CA ARG A 13 38.15 8.61 7.00
C ARG A 13 38.29 9.90 7.79
N VAL A 14 37.39 10.86 7.58
CA VAL A 14 37.36 12.10 8.34
C VAL A 14 37.01 11.83 9.81
N GLN A 15 36.02 10.97 10.07
CA GLN A 15 35.62 10.59 11.44
C GLN A 15 36.75 9.86 12.19
N GLU A 16 37.48 8.97 11.52
CA GLU A 16 38.64 8.28 12.09
C GLU A 16 39.77 9.27 12.42
N ALA A 17 40.10 10.18 11.51
CA ALA A 17 41.11 11.22 11.75
C ALA A 17 40.74 12.14 12.92
N ILE A 18 39.46 12.53 13.03
CA ILE A 18 38.95 13.27 14.20
C ILE A 18 39.10 12.44 15.48
N SER A 19 38.79 11.15 15.43
CA SER A 19 38.90 10.24 16.58
C SER A 19 40.35 10.01 17.01
N LEU A 20 41.30 10.07 16.07
CA LEU A 20 42.74 10.00 16.30
C LEU A 20 43.33 11.34 16.76
N GLY A 21 42.54 12.42 16.77
CA GLY A 21 42.99 13.75 17.16
C GLY A 21 43.90 14.42 16.12
N GLU A 22 43.83 14.00 14.86
CA GLU A 22 44.61 14.62 13.79
C GLU A 22 44.13 16.05 13.54
N SER A 23 45.06 17.00 13.56
CA SER A 23 44.75 18.42 13.36
C SER A 23 44.63 18.82 11.88
N ALA A 24 45.04 17.94 10.96
CA ALA A 24 45.03 18.19 9.53
C ALA A 24 44.87 16.88 8.75
N ILE A 25 44.08 16.94 7.67
CA ILE A 25 43.80 15.80 6.79
C ILE A 25 44.12 16.22 5.36
N SER A 26 44.81 15.35 4.61
CA SER A 26 45.08 15.55 3.19
C SER A 26 43.79 15.36 2.38
N VAL A 27 43.36 16.42 1.68
CA VAL A 27 42.16 16.42 0.84
C VAL A 27 42.47 16.91 -0.57
N VAL A 28 41.66 16.48 -1.54
CA VAL A 28 41.68 17.02 -2.90
C VAL A 28 40.52 17.99 -3.04
N VAL A 29 40.82 19.26 -3.29
CA VAL A 29 39.80 20.31 -3.49
C VAL A 29 39.45 20.36 -4.97
N ILE A 30 38.17 20.24 -5.28
CA ILE A 30 37.65 20.32 -6.65
C ILE A 30 36.63 21.46 -6.69
N PRO A 31 36.79 22.46 -7.57
CA PRO A 31 35.78 23.50 -7.74
C PRO A 31 34.50 22.89 -8.34
N GLY A 32 33.35 23.26 -7.79
CA GLY A 32 32.05 22.77 -8.24
C GLY A 32 30.91 23.30 -7.37
N ASP A 33 29.68 23.08 -7.83
CA ASP A 33 28.48 23.40 -7.07
C ASP A 33 28.02 22.18 -6.23
N MET A 34 26.96 22.38 -5.44
CA MET A 34 26.39 21.31 -4.63
C MET A 34 25.77 20.20 -5.50
N VAL A 35 25.34 20.50 -6.74
CA VAL A 35 24.84 19.49 -7.68
C VAL A 35 25.95 18.53 -8.07
N ASP A 36 27.15 19.05 -8.32
CA ASP A 36 28.32 18.25 -8.67
C ASP A 36 28.79 17.39 -7.49
N VAL A 37 28.70 17.91 -6.26
CA VAL A 37 28.95 17.14 -5.02
C VAL A 37 27.98 15.96 -4.91
N LEU A 38 26.67 16.22 -5.00
CA LEU A 38 25.63 15.19 -4.90
C LEU A 38 25.74 14.14 -6.02
N THR A 39 26.02 14.60 -7.24
CA THR A 39 26.17 13.72 -8.40
C THR A 39 27.39 12.81 -8.24
N LYS A 40 28.54 13.36 -7.85
CA LYS A 40 29.77 12.59 -7.61
C LYS A 40 29.58 11.58 -6.49
N ASN A 41 28.85 11.95 -5.44
CA ASN A 41 28.54 11.04 -4.35
C ASN A 41 27.74 9.81 -4.85
N ILE A 42 26.67 10.01 -5.61
CA ILE A 42 25.94 8.91 -6.27
C ILE A 42 26.89 8.07 -7.13
N PHE A 43 27.67 8.71 -8.00
CA PHE A 43 28.52 8.02 -8.95
C PHE A 43 29.58 7.16 -8.26
N LEU A 44 30.27 7.71 -7.26
CA LEU A 44 31.29 7.00 -6.49
C LEU A 44 30.70 5.84 -5.70
N ASP A 45 29.53 6.02 -5.10
CA ASP A 45 28.89 4.95 -4.33
C ASP A 45 28.32 3.86 -5.24
N HIS A 46 27.78 4.24 -6.41
CA HIS A 46 27.26 3.31 -7.39
C HIS A 46 28.37 2.43 -7.97
N LEU A 47 29.52 3.01 -8.32
CA LEU A 47 30.70 2.26 -8.76
C LEU A 47 31.24 1.29 -7.70
N ARG A 48 31.08 1.63 -6.41
CA ARG A 48 31.47 0.76 -5.29
C ARG A 48 30.49 -0.39 -5.07
N GLY A 49 29.31 -0.38 -5.70
CA GLY A 49 28.27 -1.39 -5.56
C GLY A 49 27.65 -1.47 -4.15
N LYS A 50 27.84 -0.43 -3.33
CA LYS A 50 27.46 -0.41 -1.90
C LYS A 50 26.32 0.56 -1.59
N THR A 51 25.81 1.31 -2.55
CA THR A 51 24.76 2.31 -2.27
C THR A 51 23.44 1.61 -1.92
N PRO A 52 22.88 1.86 -0.73
CA PRO A 52 21.49 1.51 -0.45
C PRO A 52 20.60 2.24 -1.45
N ALA A 53 19.66 1.54 -2.07
CA ALA A 53 18.76 2.14 -3.05
C ALA A 53 17.97 3.33 -2.46
N SER A 54 17.68 3.29 -1.15
CA SER A 54 17.07 4.38 -0.40
C SER A 54 17.88 5.69 -0.46
N GLN A 55 19.21 5.62 -0.39
CA GLN A 55 20.08 6.79 -0.49
C GLN A 55 20.04 7.37 -1.91
N MET A 56 20.08 6.52 -2.93
CA MET A 56 19.94 6.97 -4.32
C MET A 56 18.60 7.70 -4.54
N VAL A 57 17.49 7.16 -4.02
CA VAL A 57 16.18 7.81 -4.08
C VAL A 57 16.22 9.20 -3.44
N LYS A 58 16.84 9.34 -2.26
CA LYS A 58 16.96 10.64 -1.56
C LYS A 58 17.76 11.66 -2.37
N VAL A 59 18.89 11.28 -2.96
CA VAL A 59 19.68 12.21 -3.75
C VAL A 59 18.97 12.59 -5.05
N ILE A 60 18.39 11.62 -5.77
CA ILE A 60 17.60 11.89 -6.99
C ILE A 60 16.42 12.82 -6.69
N LYS A 61 15.74 12.63 -5.54
CA LYS A 61 14.68 13.54 -5.08
C LYS A 61 15.19 14.97 -4.96
N THR A 62 16.34 15.17 -4.33
CA THR A 62 16.95 16.49 -4.15
C THR A 62 17.32 17.12 -5.49
N LEU A 63 17.93 16.35 -6.39
CA LEU A 63 18.27 16.82 -7.75
C LEU A 63 17.02 17.27 -8.53
N TYR A 64 15.93 16.50 -8.41
CA TYR A 64 14.68 16.79 -9.11
C TYR A 64 13.86 17.93 -8.47
N GLN A 65 13.68 17.94 -7.15
CA GLN A 65 12.79 18.88 -6.47
C GLN A 65 13.46 20.18 -6.01
N VAL A 66 14.74 20.12 -5.60
CA VAL A 66 15.47 21.27 -5.05
C VAL A 66 16.22 22.00 -6.16
N TYR A 67 16.89 21.25 -7.03
CA TYR A 67 17.68 21.80 -8.13
C TYR A 67 16.92 21.84 -9.47
N ASN A 68 15.66 21.38 -9.51
CA ASN A 68 14.79 21.39 -10.69
C ASN A 68 15.45 20.82 -11.96
N LEU A 69 16.28 19.78 -11.81
CA LEU A 69 16.92 19.13 -12.93
C LEU A 69 15.96 18.17 -13.64
N ASP A 70 15.97 18.20 -14.96
CA ASP A 70 15.22 17.26 -15.79
C ASP A 70 15.85 15.85 -15.71
N PRO A 71 15.06 14.76 -15.78
CA PRO A 71 15.58 13.39 -15.91
C PRO A 71 16.70 13.22 -16.94
N ASP A 72 16.65 13.93 -18.08
CA ASP A 72 17.69 13.86 -19.11
C ASP A 72 19.00 14.52 -18.64
N GLN A 73 18.93 15.62 -17.90
CA GLN A 73 20.10 16.28 -17.29
C GLN A 73 20.71 15.43 -16.18
N ILE A 74 19.88 14.78 -15.36
CA ILE A 74 20.32 13.86 -14.31
C ILE A 74 21.03 12.67 -14.94
N LYS A 75 20.53 12.14 -16.06
CA LYS A 75 21.19 11.07 -16.82
C LYS A 75 22.58 11.46 -17.30
N GLU A 76 22.73 12.65 -17.90
CA GLU A 76 24.04 13.11 -18.38
C GLU A 76 25.06 13.24 -17.24
N LYS A 77 24.61 13.72 -16.08
CA LYS A 77 25.46 13.90 -14.90
C LYS A 77 25.79 12.59 -14.18
N THR A 78 24.84 11.67 -14.06
CA THR A 78 24.99 10.44 -13.25
C THR A 78 25.41 9.21 -14.05
N GLY A 79 25.20 9.19 -15.37
CA GLY A 79 25.41 8.03 -16.22
C GLY A 79 24.34 6.93 -16.07
N LEU A 80 23.31 7.13 -15.25
CA LEU A 80 22.21 6.19 -15.07
C LEU A 80 21.25 6.22 -16.27
N THR A 81 20.54 5.12 -16.51
CA THR A 81 19.52 5.10 -17.56
C THR A 81 18.32 5.96 -17.18
N ARG A 82 17.71 6.60 -18.18
CA ARG A 82 16.52 7.45 -17.98
C ARG A 82 15.37 6.71 -17.29
N ASP A 83 15.05 5.50 -17.75
CA ASP A 83 14.01 4.66 -17.16
C ASP A 83 14.27 4.38 -15.67
N TYR A 84 15.53 4.15 -15.29
CA TYR A 84 15.89 3.95 -13.89
C TYR A 84 15.73 5.23 -13.06
N ILE A 85 16.12 6.39 -13.60
CA ILE A 85 15.95 7.68 -12.94
C ILE A 85 14.45 7.97 -12.72
N GLU A 86 13.61 7.77 -13.74
CA GLU A 86 12.17 7.97 -13.63
C GLU A 86 11.54 7.05 -12.56
N LYS A 87 12.01 5.80 -12.45
CA LYS A 87 11.62 4.89 -11.37
C LYS A 87 12.00 5.44 -10.00
N LEU A 88 13.23 5.91 -9.82
CA LEU A 88 13.71 6.48 -8.55
C LEU A 88 12.94 7.76 -8.17
N ILE A 89 12.62 8.61 -9.15
CA ILE A 89 11.79 9.80 -8.96
C ILE A 89 10.39 9.39 -8.44
N LYS A 90 9.73 8.42 -9.08
CA LYS A 90 8.40 7.97 -8.62
C LYS A 90 8.45 7.39 -7.21
N ILE A 91 9.46 6.58 -6.90
CA ILE A 91 9.66 6.03 -5.55
C ILE A 91 9.88 7.16 -4.53
N SER A 92 10.57 8.23 -4.90
CA SER A 92 10.82 9.37 -4.00
C SER A 92 9.57 10.16 -3.58
N LEU A 93 8.51 10.04 -4.39
CA LEU A 93 7.21 10.64 -4.18
C LEU A 93 6.22 9.69 -3.47
N ALA A 94 6.59 8.43 -3.27
CA ALA A 94 5.77 7.46 -2.56
C ALA A 94 5.67 7.81 -1.06
N SER A 95 4.75 7.14 -0.36
CA SER A 95 4.55 7.33 1.07
C SER A 95 5.86 7.13 1.87
N PRO A 96 6.01 7.80 3.02
CA PRO A 96 7.17 7.61 3.90
C PRO A 96 7.38 6.13 4.27
N SER A 97 6.29 5.39 4.46
CA SER A 97 6.28 3.96 4.78
C SER A 97 6.96 3.10 3.70
N VAL A 98 6.78 3.44 2.41
CA VAL A 98 7.50 2.78 1.30
C VAL A 98 8.99 3.08 1.35
N GLN A 99 9.36 4.33 1.63
CA GLN A 99 10.76 4.74 1.68
C GLN A 99 11.50 4.08 2.86
N GLU A 100 10.84 3.96 4.01
CA GLU A 100 11.38 3.27 5.18
C GLU A 100 11.54 1.76 4.93
N ALA A 101 10.53 1.12 4.33
CA ALA A 101 10.62 -0.30 3.98
C ALA A 101 11.75 -0.58 2.97
N LEU A 102 12.03 0.36 2.05
CA LEU A 102 13.15 0.28 1.13
C LEU A 102 14.50 0.47 1.85
N ASP A 103 14.58 1.37 2.82
CA ASP A 103 15.79 1.63 3.62
C ASP A 103 16.16 0.43 4.50
N GLN A 104 15.15 -0.21 5.08
CA GLN A 104 15.31 -1.44 5.88
C GLN A 104 15.60 -2.68 5.02
N GLY A 105 15.52 -2.57 3.69
CA GLY A 105 15.68 -3.70 2.77
C GLY A 105 14.56 -4.73 2.83
N VAL A 106 13.41 -4.39 3.44
CA VAL A 106 12.21 -5.24 3.47
C VAL A 106 11.65 -5.41 2.07
N ILE A 107 11.70 -4.34 1.27
CA ILE A 107 11.28 -4.33 -0.13
C ILE A 107 12.44 -3.92 -1.04
N GLY A 108 12.48 -4.49 -2.25
CA GLY A 108 13.41 -4.07 -3.29
C GLY A 108 12.89 -2.89 -4.12
N VAL A 109 13.77 -2.30 -4.96
CA VAL A 109 13.43 -1.16 -5.84
C VAL A 109 12.22 -1.46 -6.74
N GLY A 110 12.13 -2.68 -7.27
CA GLY A 110 10.99 -3.08 -8.11
C GLY A 110 9.66 -3.07 -7.35
N HIS A 111 9.66 -3.51 -6.09
CA HIS A 111 8.46 -3.47 -5.25
C HIS A 111 8.08 -2.02 -4.90
N ALA A 112 9.08 -1.21 -4.52
CA ALA A 112 8.86 0.21 -4.21
C ALA A 112 8.28 0.97 -5.42
N PHE A 113 8.74 0.66 -6.64
CA PHE A 113 8.20 1.24 -7.86
C PHE A 113 6.73 0.87 -8.06
N GLU A 114 6.36 -0.42 -7.95
CA GLU A 114 4.97 -0.84 -8.14
C GLU A 114 4.04 -0.22 -7.07
N LEU A 115 4.49 -0.14 -5.81
CA LEU A 115 3.75 0.56 -4.74
C LEU A 115 3.58 2.06 -5.02
N SER A 116 4.60 2.72 -5.58
CA SER A 116 4.53 4.15 -5.91
C SER A 116 3.47 4.50 -6.98
N ARG A 117 2.95 3.50 -7.70
CA ARG A 117 1.87 3.69 -8.69
C ARG A 117 0.51 3.94 -8.02
N LEU A 118 0.34 3.53 -6.76
CA LEU A 118 -0.89 3.75 -6.01
C LEU A 118 -0.95 5.19 -5.51
N PRO A 119 -2.07 5.90 -5.71
CA PRO A 119 -2.15 7.32 -5.37
C PRO A 119 -2.27 7.59 -3.86
N TYR A 120 -2.78 6.63 -3.09
CA TYR A 120 -3.07 6.82 -1.66
C TYR A 120 -2.10 6.05 -0.76
N ALA A 121 -1.59 6.73 0.27
CA ALA A 121 -0.65 6.16 1.24
C ALA A 121 -1.21 4.95 1.99
N ILE A 122 -2.49 4.97 2.36
CA ILE A 122 -3.17 3.88 3.09
C ILE A 122 -3.06 2.55 2.33
N GLN A 123 -3.26 2.58 1.01
CA GLN A 123 -3.17 1.38 0.17
C GLN A 123 -1.74 0.87 0.05
N GLN A 124 -0.77 1.79 -0.02
CA GLN A 124 0.65 1.43 -0.03
C GLN A 124 1.03 0.72 1.27
N GLU A 125 0.59 1.25 2.42
CA GLU A 125 0.85 0.67 3.74
C GLU A 125 0.20 -0.70 3.92
N GLU A 126 -1.05 -0.87 3.47
CA GLU A 126 -1.73 -2.16 3.52
C GLU A 126 -0.96 -3.24 2.73
N LEU A 127 -0.47 -2.90 1.54
CA LEU A 127 0.30 -3.84 0.71
C LEU A 127 1.69 -4.12 1.29
N ILE A 128 2.34 -3.15 1.92
CA ILE A 128 3.59 -3.38 2.66
C ILE A 128 3.35 -4.36 3.81
N ALA A 129 2.29 -4.16 4.60
CA ALA A 129 1.94 -5.05 5.70
C ALA A 129 1.67 -6.48 5.19
N LYS A 130 0.92 -6.62 4.09
CA LYS A 130 0.73 -7.93 3.42
C LYS A 130 2.05 -8.52 2.94
N HIS A 131 2.95 -7.72 2.37
CA HIS A 131 4.26 -8.20 1.90
C HIS A 131 5.13 -8.69 3.05
N GLN A 132 5.11 -8.03 4.21
CA GLN A 132 5.87 -8.47 5.39
C GLN A 132 5.46 -9.87 5.85
N VAL A 133 4.17 -10.20 5.77
CA VAL A 133 3.63 -11.50 6.16
C VAL A 133 3.86 -12.56 5.07
N TYR A 134 3.48 -12.27 3.83
CA TYR A 134 3.40 -13.26 2.76
C TYR A 134 4.63 -13.31 1.84
N ARG A 135 5.49 -12.29 1.85
CA ARG A 135 6.70 -12.16 1.02
C ARG A 135 6.47 -12.54 -0.45
N PHE A 136 5.37 -12.07 -1.02
CA PHE A 136 5.03 -12.36 -2.41
C PHE A 136 6.06 -11.75 -3.39
N PRO A 137 6.27 -12.36 -4.56
CA PRO A 137 7.13 -11.83 -5.60
C PRO A 137 6.55 -10.57 -6.26
N ILE A 138 7.41 -9.84 -7.00
CA ILE A 138 7.04 -8.60 -7.72
C ILE A 138 5.86 -8.81 -8.70
N LYS A 139 5.76 -9.99 -9.32
CA LYS A 139 4.68 -10.30 -10.27
C LYS A 139 3.31 -10.21 -9.62
N ASP A 140 3.17 -10.81 -8.45
CA ASP A 140 1.92 -10.84 -7.69
C ASP A 140 1.60 -9.43 -7.17
N LEU A 141 2.61 -8.67 -6.71
CA LEU A 141 2.43 -7.27 -6.33
C LEU A 141 1.87 -6.43 -7.48
N ARG A 142 2.43 -6.60 -8.68
CA ARG A 142 1.93 -5.90 -9.87
C ARG A 142 0.48 -6.24 -10.13
N GLU A 143 0.08 -7.50 -10.01
CA GLU A 143 -1.30 -7.93 -10.19
C GLU A 143 -2.24 -7.30 -9.14
N PHE A 144 -1.83 -7.25 -7.88
CA PHE A 144 -2.59 -6.56 -6.82
C PHE A 144 -2.76 -5.07 -7.11
N VAL A 145 -1.68 -4.39 -7.49
CA VAL A 145 -1.69 -2.96 -7.82
C VAL A 145 -2.58 -2.69 -9.04
N ASP A 146 -2.44 -3.49 -10.10
CA ASP A 146 -3.25 -3.34 -11.32
C ASP A 146 -4.74 -3.57 -11.04
N THR A 147 -5.08 -4.56 -10.21
CA THR A 147 -6.46 -4.83 -9.80
C THR A 147 -7.02 -3.67 -8.98
N THR A 148 -6.26 -3.18 -8.00
CA THR A 148 -6.66 -2.03 -7.16
C THR A 148 -6.92 -0.78 -8.00
N LEU A 149 -6.04 -0.48 -8.97
CA LEU A 149 -6.21 0.66 -9.86
C LEU A 149 -7.44 0.53 -10.75
N ARG A 150 -7.76 -0.67 -11.25
CA ARG A 150 -9.00 -0.93 -12.02
C ARG A 150 -10.24 -0.73 -11.17
N GLU A 151 -10.25 -1.24 -9.94
CA GLU A 151 -11.37 -1.06 -9.02
C GLU A 151 -11.59 0.42 -8.69
N MET A 152 -10.52 1.18 -8.49
CA MET A 152 -10.59 2.62 -8.27
C MET A 152 -11.16 3.37 -9.48
N GLN A 153 -10.78 2.98 -10.69
CA GLN A 153 -11.35 3.55 -11.92
C GLN A 153 -12.85 3.25 -12.02
N ASN A 154 -13.25 1.99 -11.78
CA ASN A 154 -14.66 1.59 -11.79
C ASN A 154 -15.49 2.37 -10.76
N ILE A 155 -14.96 2.61 -9.57
CA ILE A 155 -15.63 3.40 -8.52
C ILE A 155 -15.73 4.88 -8.94
N ALA A 156 -14.68 5.44 -9.55
CA ALA A 156 -14.70 6.82 -10.04
C ALA A 156 -15.71 7.01 -11.17
N GLU A 157 -15.83 6.04 -12.08
CA GLU A 157 -16.78 6.06 -13.20
C GLU A 157 -18.23 5.80 -12.78
N ALA A 158 -18.44 4.94 -11.76
CA ALA A 158 -19.78 4.67 -11.23
C ALA A 158 -20.45 5.88 -10.57
N GLY A 159 -19.67 6.93 -10.25
CA GLY A 159 -20.15 8.12 -9.58
C GLY A 159 -20.66 7.84 -8.16
N PRO A 160 -21.07 8.88 -7.40
CA PRO A 160 -21.72 8.68 -6.11
C PRO A 160 -22.99 7.87 -6.34
N ALA A 161 -23.07 6.68 -5.72
CA ALA A 161 -24.29 5.87 -5.74
C ALA A 161 -25.47 6.78 -5.39
N THR A 162 -26.47 6.82 -6.27
CA THR A 162 -27.72 7.51 -6.01
C THR A 162 -28.26 6.98 -4.70
N VAL A 163 -28.23 7.80 -3.65
CA VAL A 163 -28.86 7.47 -2.39
C VAL A 163 -30.31 7.25 -2.72
N VAL A 164 -30.75 6.00 -2.71
CA VAL A 164 -32.16 5.66 -2.90
C VAL A 164 -32.89 6.24 -1.70
N THR A 165 -33.37 7.48 -1.82
CA THR A 165 -34.21 8.17 -0.84
C THR A 165 -35.65 7.64 -0.90
N GLY A 166 -35.79 6.34 -1.15
CA GLY A 166 -37.04 5.64 -0.91
C GLY A 166 -37.12 5.28 0.57
N PRO A 167 -38.32 5.27 1.18
CA PRO A 167 -38.48 4.61 2.47
C PRO A 167 -37.94 3.18 2.31
N ARG A 168 -36.94 2.81 3.13
CA ARG A 168 -36.48 1.42 3.18
C ARG A 168 -37.73 0.55 3.39
N PRO A 169 -37.98 -0.46 2.55
CA PRO A 169 -39.13 -1.33 2.75
C PRO A 169 -39.06 -1.85 4.19
N VAL A 170 -40.12 -1.59 4.95
CA VAL A 170 -40.17 -2.04 6.34
C VAL A 170 -40.24 -3.56 6.29
N ALA A 171 -39.16 -4.22 6.70
CA ALA A 171 -39.13 -5.68 6.76
C ALA A 171 -40.25 -6.14 7.70
N THR A 172 -41.19 -6.96 7.19
CA THR A 172 -42.20 -7.62 7.99
C THR A 172 -41.70 -9.00 8.39
N TYR A 173 -42.10 -9.47 9.58
CA TYR A 173 -41.81 -10.81 10.09
C TYR A 173 -43.11 -11.49 10.47
N HIS A 174 -43.16 -12.82 10.39
CA HIS A 174 -44.32 -13.58 10.85
C HIS A 174 -44.28 -13.74 12.37
N CYS A 175 -45.39 -13.41 13.03
CA CYS A 175 -45.58 -13.72 14.44
C CYS A 175 -45.64 -15.24 14.64
N GLU A 176 -44.77 -15.81 15.48
CA GLU A 176 -44.78 -17.27 15.74
C GLU A 176 -46.07 -17.76 16.43
N GLY A 177 -46.82 -16.86 17.06
CA GLY A 177 -48.09 -17.19 17.73
C GLY A 177 -49.30 -17.21 16.80
N CYS A 178 -49.55 -16.10 16.09
CA CYS A 178 -50.73 -15.91 15.22
C CYS A 178 -50.45 -16.02 13.72
N LYS A 179 -49.18 -16.10 13.31
CA LYS A 179 -48.70 -16.13 11.91
C LYS A 179 -48.94 -14.88 11.08
N ASP A 180 -49.51 -13.83 11.67
CA ASP A 180 -49.70 -12.55 10.99
C ASP A 180 -48.35 -11.88 10.69
N GLU A 181 -48.28 -11.16 9.57
CA GLU A 181 -47.15 -10.31 9.22
C GLU A 181 -47.18 -9.04 10.05
N ILE A 182 -46.15 -8.88 10.88
CA ILE A 182 -46.04 -7.77 11.82
C ILE A 182 -44.67 -7.11 11.64
N GLU A 183 -44.64 -5.78 11.72
CA GLU A 183 -43.39 -5.05 11.72
C GLU A 183 -42.58 -5.36 13.00
N PRO A 184 -41.24 -5.49 12.92
CA PRO A 184 -40.40 -5.91 14.04
C PRO A 184 -40.50 -4.99 15.26
N ARG A 185 -40.91 -3.73 15.11
CA ARG A 185 -41.18 -2.81 16.23
C ARG A 185 -42.32 -3.25 17.16
N TYR A 186 -43.25 -4.06 16.65
CA TYR A 186 -44.39 -4.57 17.41
C TYR A 186 -44.19 -6.03 17.87
N LEU A 187 -43.17 -6.72 17.34
CA LEU A 187 -42.78 -8.02 17.85
C LEU A 187 -42.07 -7.87 19.20
N ARG A 188 -42.50 -8.67 20.17
CA ARG A 188 -41.85 -8.73 21.49
C ARG A 188 -40.83 -9.87 21.47
N PRO A 189 -39.52 -9.60 21.65
CA PRO A 189 -38.55 -10.67 21.79
C PRO A 189 -38.86 -11.45 23.05
N VAL A 190 -38.96 -12.77 22.93
CA VAL A 190 -39.00 -13.66 24.09
C VAL A 190 -37.56 -13.89 24.52
N MET A 191 -37.18 -13.35 25.68
CA MET A 191 -35.85 -13.56 26.25
C MET A 191 -35.79 -14.99 26.82
N LEU A 192 -35.30 -15.94 26.04
CA LEU A 192 -35.16 -17.35 26.42
C LEU A 192 -33.68 -17.67 26.67
N CYS A 193 -33.39 -18.48 27.69
CA CYS A 193 -32.07 -19.12 27.80
C CYS A 193 -31.90 -20.18 26.69
N PRO A 194 -30.67 -20.66 26.40
CA PRO A 194 -30.43 -21.66 25.36
C PRO A 194 -31.29 -22.92 25.49
N ASP A 195 -31.53 -23.38 26.72
CA ASP A 195 -32.34 -24.58 26.99
C ASP A 195 -33.83 -24.34 26.69
N CYS A 196 -34.39 -23.22 27.17
CA CYS A 196 -35.77 -22.85 26.90
C CYS A 196 -36.02 -22.55 25.41
N PHE A 197 -35.04 -21.95 24.73
CA PHE A 197 -35.09 -21.77 23.28
C PHE A 197 -35.14 -23.12 22.57
N GLY A 198 -34.34 -24.10 22.99
CA GLY A 198 -34.32 -25.45 22.45
C GLY A 198 -35.65 -26.20 22.59
N GLU A 199 -36.37 -26.01 23.69
CA GLU A 199 -37.72 -26.59 23.88
C GLU A 199 -38.77 -25.92 22.98
N VAL A 200 -38.78 -24.59 22.92
CA VAL A 200 -39.72 -23.84 22.07
C VAL A 200 -39.50 -24.17 20.59
N TRP A 201 -38.24 -24.26 20.14
CA TRP A 201 -37.89 -24.66 18.78
C TRP A 201 -38.38 -26.07 18.43
N ARG A 202 -38.22 -27.03 19.35
CA ARG A 202 -38.71 -28.42 19.18
C ARG A 202 -40.24 -28.48 19.11
N LEU A 203 -40.93 -27.70 19.94
CA LEU A 203 -42.40 -27.59 19.91
C LEU A 203 -42.91 -26.92 18.61
N GLY A 204 -42.17 -25.94 18.08
CA GLY A 204 -42.48 -25.28 16.80
C GLY A 204 -42.41 -26.26 15.62
N LYS A 205 -41.34 -27.06 15.52
CA LYS A 205 -41.18 -28.08 14.46
C LYS A 205 -42.22 -29.19 14.53
N ALA A 206 -42.69 -29.55 15.72
CA ALA A 206 -43.74 -30.57 15.88
C ALA A 206 -45.12 -30.11 15.35
N ARG A 207 -45.31 -28.80 15.11
CA ARG A 207 -46.56 -28.20 14.62
C ARG A 207 -46.54 -27.85 13.13
N GLU A 208 -45.44 -28.10 12.43
CA GLU A 208 -45.43 -27.95 10.97
C GLU A 208 -46.28 -29.08 10.35
N PRO A 209 -47.32 -28.75 9.56
CA PRO A 209 -48.06 -29.78 8.83
C PRO A 209 -47.10 -30.48 7.87
N VAL A 210 -47.06 -31.81 7.95
CA VAL A 210 -46.33 -32.65 6.99
C VAL A 210 -46.87 -32.33 5.59
N PRO A 211 -46.03 -31.95 4.61
CA PRO A 211 -46.50 -31.71 3.25
C PRO A 211 -47.17 -32.99 2.74
N GLU A 212 -48.42 -32.88 2.31
CA GLU A 212 -49.20 -33.95 1.68
C GLU A 212 -48.39 -34.50 0.50
N LYS A 213 -48.02 -35.78 0.59
CA LYS A 213 -47.39 -36.50 -0.52
C LYS A 213 -48.39 -36.56 -1.67
N SER A 214 -48.13 -35.82 -2.74
CA SER A 214 -48.84 -35.95 -4.01
C SER A 214 -48.70 -37.40 -4.49
N GLU A 215 -49.83 -38.10 -4.64
CA GLU A 215 -49.87 -39.46 -5.17
C GLU A 215 -49.23 -39.53 -6.56
N ASP A 216 -48.20 -40.37 -6.65
CA ASP A 216 -47.49 -40.74 -7.86
C ASP A 216 -48.46 -41.49 -8.78
N LYS A 217 -48.81 -40.88 -9.92
CA LYS A 217 -49.55 -41.56 -10.99
C LYS A 217 -48.59 -42.52 -11.68
N THR A 218 -48.67 -43.80 -11.33
CA THR A 218 -48.09 -44.90 -12.10
C THR A 218 -48.67 -44.90 -13.52
N PRO A 219 -47.82 -45.00 -14.57
CA PRO A 219 -48.30 -45.34 -15.90
C PRO A 219 -48.43 -46.87 -15.99
N THR A 220 -49.62 -47.33 -16.35
CA THR A 220 -49.92 -48.73 -16.69
C THR A 220 -50.25 -48.81 -18.19
N PRO A 221 -50.20 -50.00 -18.79
CA PRO A 221 -49.03 -50.79 -19.18
C PRO A 221 -48.61 -50.59 -20.64
#